data_AF-A0A963H3I1-F1
#
_entry.id   AF-A0A963H3I1-F1
#
_cell.length_a   1.000
_cell.length_b   1.000
_cell.length_c   1.000
_cell.angle_alpha   90.00
_cell.angle_beta   90.00
_cell.angle_gamma   90.00
#
_symmetry.space_group_name_H-M   'P 1'
#
loop_
_entity.id
_entity.type
_entity.pdbx_description
1 polymer ?
#
loop_
_entity_poly.entity_id
_entity_poly.type
_entity_poly.pdbx_seq_one_letter_code
_entity_poly.pdbx_strand_id
1 'polypeptide(L)'
;KDLPYEHAVFASGEVATRSDNWHDYFNALVWAAFPRAKAALNARHMHELGRARLAGASARGAVRDALTQFDECGMVVVGTAPGLFRALAQHQWETVLWTARKRLMSSSRFLLFGHASYDQLRTPFGGLCAKALYLVVPKTIFQRPFEVLMAHVDAWLAQLFGDTSTALAPSAFAPLPLLGIPGVARENAVRAYYADARQFRPLGRRTPAPVHLWSGAAVEAL
;
A
#
# COMPACT_ATOMS: atom_id res chain seq x y z
N LYS A 1 -19.81 4.97 -3.75
CA LYS A 1 -21.04 4.16 -3.70
C LYS A 1 -20.54 2.74 -3.56
N ASP A 2 -20.03 2.40 -2.36
CA ASP A 2 -19.13 1.24 -2.15
C ASP A 2 -19.78 0.20 -1.20
N LEU A 3 -20.85 0.63 -0.51
CA LEU A 3 -21.52 -0.03 0.60
C LEU A 3 -22.25 -1.37 0.35
N PRO A 4 -22.56 -1.82 -0.88
CA PRO A 4 -23.04 -3.19 -1.07
C PRO A 4 -21.91 -4.24 -1.00
N TYR A 5 -20.74 -3.91 -1.56
CA TYR A 5 -19.67 -4.88 -1.75
C TYR A 5 -18.93 -5.17 -0.46
N GLU A 6 -18.44 -4.14 0.24
CA GLU A 6 -17.73 -4.35 1.52
C GLU A 6 -18.62 -5.03 2.56
N HIS A 7 -19.91 -4.70 2.59
CA HIS A 7 -20.86 -5.31 3.52
C HIS A 7 -21.12 -6.79 3.18
N ALA A 8 -21.23 -7.13 1.90
CA ALA A 8 -21.43 -8.52 1.47
C ALA A 8 -20.22 -9.39 1.85
N VAL A 9 -19.00 -8.90 1.59
CA VAL A 9 -17.77 -9.61 1.97
C VAL A 9 -17.69 -9.77 3.49
N PHE A 10 -18.00 -8.73 4.26
CA PHE A 10 -17.98 -8.80 5.73
C PHE A 10 -18.97 -9.84 6.27
N ALA A 11 -20.17 -9.90 5.70
CA ALA A 11 -21.24 -10.77 6.18
C ALA A 11 -21.07 -12.23 5.77
N SER A 12 -20.53 -12.50 4.58
CA SER A 12 -20.46 -13.85 4.00
C SER A 12 -19.05 -14.45 3.97
N GLY A 13 -18.01 -13.61 3.99
CA GLY A 13 -16.64 -14.03 3.67
C GLY A 13 -16.40 -14.30 2.18
N GLU A 14 -17.40 -14.10 1.32
CA GLU A 14 -17.32 -14.38 -0.11
C GLU A 14 -16.91 -13.14 -0.90
N VAL A 15 -15.93 -13.30 -1.78
CA VAL A 15 -15.41 -12.24 -2.66
C VAL A 15 -16.09 -12.38 -4.01
N ALA A 16 -17.12 -11.55 -4.25
CA ALA A 16 -17.86 -11.57 -5.50
C ALA A 16 -17.01 -11.02 -6.66
N THR A 17 -17.05 -11.70 -7.81
CA THR A 17 -16.42 -11.23 -9.05
C THR A 17 -17.42 -11.23 -10.20
N ARG A 18 -17.34 -10.23 -11.08
CA ARG A 18 -18.12 -10.17 -12.32
C ARG A 18 -17.27 -10.64 -13.50
N SER A 19 -17.90 -11.31 -14.46
CA SER A 19 -17.27 -11.66 -15.74
C SER A 19 -16.73 -10.41 -16.43
N ASP A 20 -15.56 -10.54 -17.06
CA ASP A 20 -14.88 -9.49 -17.83
C ASP A 20 -14.58 -8.20 -17.06
N ASN A 21 -14.43 -8.29 -15.73
CA ASN A 21 -14.09 -7.17 -14.88
C ASN A 21 -12.68 -7.33 -14.28
N TRP A 22 -11.70 -6.63 -14.86
CA TRP A 22 -10.31 -6.64 -14.39
C TRP A 22 -10.15 -6.13 -12.97
N HIS A 23 -10.93 -5.13 -12.58
CA HIS A 23 -10.89 -4.56 -11.25
C HIS A 23 -11.34 -5.59 -10.19
N ASP A 24 -12.43 -6.32 -10.44
CA ASP A 24 -12.88 -7.41 -9.57
C ASP A 24 -11.87 -8.56 -9.51
N TYR A 25 -11.27 -8.92 -10.66
CA TYR A 25 -10.22 -9.94 -10.73
C TYR A 25 -9.01 -9.58 -9.87
N PHE A 26 -8.48 -8.36 -9.99
CA PHE A 26 -7.36 -7.91 -9.16
C PHE A 26 -7.75 -7.81 -7.70
N ASN A 27 -9.00 -7.42 -7.38
CA ASN A 27 -9.48 -7.42 -6.01
C ASN A 27 -9.45 -8.83 -5.41
N ALA A 28 -9.92 -9.84 -6.16
CA ALA A 28 -9.86 -11.24 -5.74
C ALA A 28 -8.42 -11.75 -5.54
N LEU A 29 -7.49 -11.38 -6.42
CA LEU A 29 -6.07 -11.70 -6.25
C LEU A 29 -5.48 -11.05 -4.99
N VAL A 30 -5.83 -9.80 -4.70
CA VAL A 30 -5.37 -9.10 -3.49
C VAL A 30 -5.97 -9.76 -2.24
N TRP A 31 -7.23 -10.18 -2.26
CA TRP A 31 -7.83 -10.99 -1.19
C TRP A 31 -7.09 -12.31 -0.96
N ALA A 32 -6.67 -12.99 -2.03
CA ALA A 32 -5.89 -14.22 -1.91
C ALA A 32 -4.46 -13.98 -1.38
N ALA A 33 -3.82 -12.87 -1.77
CA ALA A 33 -2.45 -12.54 -1.37
C ALA A 33 -2.34 -11.90 0.03
N PHE A 34 -3.38 -11.18 0.46
CA PHE A 34 -3.45 -10.45 1.73
C PHE A 34 -4.75 -10.70 2.50
N PRO A 35 -5.08 -11.97 2.81
CA PRO A 35 -6.38 -12.32 3.39
C PRO A 35 -6.61 -11.68 4.75
N ARG A 36 -5.57 -11.59 5.61
CA ARG A 36 -5.72 -11.02 6.96
C ARG A 36 -5.89 -9.51 6.90
N ALA A 37 -5.10 -8.83 6.06
CA ALA A 37 -5.15 -7.39 5.92
C ALA A 37 -6.46 -6.93 5.28
N LYS A 38 -6.94 -7.61 4.23
CA LYS A 38 -8.22 -7.29 3.60
C LYS A 38 -9.39 -7.53 4.55
N ALA A 39 -9.37 -8.61 5.34
CA ALA A 39 -10.39 -8.86 6.37
C ALA A 39 -10.37 -7.76 7.45
N ALA A 40 -9.20 -7.38 7.96
CA ALA A 40 -9.07 -6.32 8.97
C ALA A 40 -9.52 -4.95 8.43
N LEU A 41 -9.12 -4.60 7.20
CA LEU A 41 -9.53 -3.37 6.51
C LEU A 41 -11.05 -3.32 6.34
N ASN A 42 -11.66 -4.43 5.92
CA ASN A 42 -13.10 -4.56 5.74
C ASN A 42 -13.87 -4.47 7.07
N ALA A 43 -13.40 -5.15 8.12
CA ALA A 43 -13.96 -5.04 9.46
C ALA A 43 -13.88 -3.61 10.01
N ARG A 44 -12.75 -2.92 9.79
CA ARG A 44 -12.57 -1.52 10.21
C ARG A 44 -13.50 -0.58 9.45
N HIS A 45 -13.71 -0.79 8.15
CA HIS A 45 -14.73 -0.06 7.38
C HIS A 45 -16.12 -0.20 7.99
N MET A 46 -16.52 -1.42 8.35
CA MET A 46 -17.83 -1.70 8.95
C MET A 46 -17.98 -1.07 10.32
N HIS A 47 -16.94 -1.15 11.17
CA HIS A 47 -16.92 -0.50 12.47
C HIS A 47 -17.13 1.01 12.37
N GLU A 48 -16.36 1.69 11.50
CA GLU A 48 -16.46 3.14 11.32
C GLU A 48 -17.79 3.58 10.69
N LEU A 49 -18.37 2.74 9.82
CA LEU A 49 -19.72 2.97 9.30
C LEU A 49 -20.77 2.90 10.42
N GLY A 50 -20.70 1.89 11.28
CA GLY A 50 -21.59 1.74 12.44
C GLY A 50 -21.50 2.96 13.37
N ARG A 51 -20.28 3.41 13.67
CA ARG A 51 -20.04 4.63 14.46
C ARG A 51 -20.64 5.88 13.82
N ALA A 52 -20.42 6.09 12.52
CA ALA A 52 -20.97 7.24 11.80
C ALA A 52 -22.51 7.24 11.82
N ARG A 53 -23.12 6.06 11.63
CA ARG A 53 -24.58 5.89 11.66
C ARG A 53 -25.17 6.22 13.04
N LEU A 54 -24.54 5.75 14.12
CA LEU A 54 -24.95 6.07 15.49
C LEU A 54 -24.81 7.57 15.80
N ALA A 55 -23.81 8.23 15.23
CA ALA A 55 -23.59 9.67 15.39
C ALA A 55 -24.45 10.55 14.45
N GLY A 56 -25.32 9.96 13.62
CA GLY A 56 -26.11 10.70 12.63
C GLY A 56 -25.28 11.36 11.51
N ALA A 57 -24.02 10.95 11.33
CA ALA A 57 -23.12 11.50 10.33
C ALA A 57 -23.36 10.83 8.96
N SER A 58 -23.55 11.66 7.91
CA SER A 58 -23.73 11.19 6.54
C SER A 58 -22.42 11.12 5.73
N ALA A 59 -21.41 11.89 6.13
CA ALA A 59 -20.13 11.98 5.42
C ALA A 59 -19.20 10.80 5.73
N ARG A 60 -18.36 10.44 4.74
CA ARG A 60 -17.28 9.46 4.91
C ARG A 60 -16.19 10.10 5.80
N GLY A 61 -15.82 9.43 6.89
CA GLY A 61 -14.79 9.93 7.81
C GLY A 61 -13.37 9.64 7.33
N ALA A 62 -12.39 10.38 7.85
CA ALA A 62 -10.97 10.31 7.44
C ALA A 62 -10.39 8.88 7.48
N VAL A 63 -10.78 8.05 8.45
CA VAL A 63 -10.35 6.65 8.54
C VAL A 63 -10.88 5.85 7.35
N ARG A 64 -12.17 5.97 7.02
CA ARG A 64 -12.76 5.28 5.87
C ARG A 64 -12.16 5.79 4.55
N ASP A 65 -11.84 7.07 4.44
CA ASP A 65 -11.14 7.62 3.27
C ASP A 65 -9.75 7.00 3.12
N ALA A 66 -9.00 6.88 4.23
CA ALA A 66 -7.69 6.25 4.23
C ALA A 66 -7.75 4.77 3.83
N LEU A 67 -8.67 4.00 4.43
CA LEU A 67 -8.85 2.59 4.12
C LEU A 67 -9.26 2.39 2.65
N THR A 68 -10.24 3.16 2.15
CA THR A 68 -10.65 3.11 0.74
C THR A 68 -9.44 3.41 -0.17
N GLN A 69 -8.70 4.47 0.14
CA GLN A 69 -7.56 4.86 -0.66
C GLN A 69 -6.46 3.79 -0.67
N PHE A 70 -6.17 3.18 0.48
CA PHE A 70 -5.19 2.09 0.53
C PHE A 70 -5.69 0.84 -0.19
N ASP A 71 -6.99 0.52 -0.11
CA ASP A 71 -7.55 -0.62 -0.81
C ASP A 71 -7.45 -0.49 -2.34
N GLU A 72 -7.64 0.73 -2.86
CA GLU A 72 -7.59 1.04 -4.28
C GLU A 72 -6.15 1.15 -4.81
N CYS A 73 -5.25 1.80 -4.06
CA CYS A 73 -3.92 2.17 -4.57
C CYS A 73 -2.76 1.97 -3.59
N GLY A 74 -2.96 1.18 -2.52
CA GLY A 74 -1.97 0.91 -1.49
C GLY A 74 -0.75 0.12 -1.97
N MET A 75 0.39 0.32 -1.30
CA MET A 75 1.59 -0.47 -1.49
C MET A 75 2.37 -0.57 -0.19
N VAL A 76 3.05 -1.70 0.02
CA VAL A 76 4.07 -1.82 1.07
C VAL A 76 5.44 -1.90 0.41
N VAL A 77 6.33 -0.98 0.79
CA VAL A 77 7.75 -1.09 0.48
C VAL A 77 8.45 -1.65 1.71
N VAL A 78 8.76 -2.94 1.67
CA VAL A 78 9.36 -3.68 2.79
C VAL A 78 10.83 -3.96 2.53
N GLY A 79 11.68 -3.84 3.55
CA GLY A 79 13.11 -4.11 3.36
C GLY A 79 13.99 -3.75 4.55
N THR A 80 15.30 -3.73 4.30
CA THR A 80 16.32 -3.62 5.36
C THR A 80 17.08 -2.30 5.35
N ALA A 81 16.74 -1.38 4.44
CA ALA A 81 17.47 -0.13 4.22
C ALA A 81 16.64 1.10 4.64
N PRO A 82 16.53 1.42 5.95
CA PRO A 82 15.71 2.53 6.45
C PRO A 82 16.08 3.89 5.82
N GLY A 83 17.36 4.09 5.48
CA GLY A 83 17.80 5.30 4.80
C GLY A 83 17.18 5.50 3.41
N LEU A 84 16.97 4.41 2.65
CA LEU A 84 16.30 4.51 1.34
C LEU A 84 14.82 4.83 1.50
N PHE A 85 14.17 4.30 2.52
CA PHE A 85 12.75 4.56 2.78
C PHE A 85 12.52 5.99 3.24
N ARG A 86 13.38 6.53 4.11
CA ARG A 86 13.35 7.95 4.47
C ARG A 86 13.57 8.84 3.24
N ALA A 87 14.50 8.48 2.36
CA ALA A 87 14.75 9.23 1.13
C ALA A 87 13.57 9.17 0.15
N LEU A 88 12.89 8.02 0.02
CA LEU A 88 11.63 7.91 -0.75
C LEU A 88 10.51 8.75 -0.13
N ALA A 89 10.31 8.68 1.19
CA ALA A 89 9.33 9.50 1.90
C ALA A 89 9.60 11.01 1.76
N GLN A 90 10.87 11.39 1.54
CA GLN A 90 11.32 12.75 1.26
C GLN A 90 11.32 13.11 -0.24
N HIS A 91 10.80 12.24 -1.10
CA HIS A 91 10.73 12.43 -2.56
C HIS A 91 12.11 12.63 -3.22
N GLN A 92 13.17 12.03 -2.67
CA GLN A 92 14.50 12.05 -3.29
C GLN A 92 14.57 11.02 -4.44
N TRP A 93 13.72 11.21 -5.45
CA TRP A 93 13.41 10.20 -6.47
C TRP A 93 14.62 9.72 -7.25
N GLU A 94 15.39 10.63 -7.86
CA GLU A 94 16.59 10.27 -8.61
C GLU A 94 17.63 9.59 -7.71
N THR A 95 17.85 10.11 -6.49
CA THR A 95 18.77 9.52 -5.52
C THR A 95 18.45 8.05 -5.25
N VAL A 96 17.17 7.71 -5.04
CA VAL A 96 16.78 6.35 -4.66
C VAL A 96 16.55 5.44 -5.88
N LEU A 97 15.79 5.91 -6.86
CA LEU A 97 15.33 5.10 -8.01
C LEU A 97 16.37 4.98 -9.13
N TRP A 98 17.34 5.91 -9.18
CA TRP A 98 18.46 5.88 -10.11
C TRP A 98 19.80 5.60 -9.41
N THR A 99 20.31 6.54 -8.60
CA THR A 99 21.66 6.46 -8.03
C THR A 99 21.83 5.24 -7.12
N ALA A 100 20.87 4.99 -6.23
CA ALA A 100 20.90 3.85 -5.31
C ALA A 100 20.15 2.61 -5.83
N ARG A 101 19.80 2.55 -7.13
CA ARG A 101 18.92 1.52 -7.73
C ARG A 101 19.32 0.08 -7.40
N LYS A 102 20.61 -0.25 -7.52
CA LYS A 102 21.11 -1.60 -7.20
C LYS A 102 20.83 -1.98 -5.75
N ARG A 103 21.13 -1.05 -4.82
CA ARG A 103 20.88 -1.23 -3.39
C ARG A 103 19.38 -1.29 -3.08
N LEU A 104 18.57 -0.44 -3.71
CA LEU A 104 17.12 -0.47 -3.57
C LEU A 104 16.57 -1.85 -3.96
N MET A 105 16.96 -2.37 -5.13
CA MET A 105 16.50 -3.68 -5.62
C MET A 105 16.98 -4.86 -4.77
N SER A 106 18.20 -4.80 -4.24
CA SER A 106 18.73 -5.89 -3.40
C SER A 106 18.20 -5.86 -1.95
N SER A 107 17.73 -4.70 -1.47
CA SER A 107 17.36 -4.50 -0.06
C SER A 107 15.87 -4.26 0.17
N SER A 108 15.05 -4.28 -0.88
CA SER A 108 13.62 -3.95 -0.79
C SER A 108 12.74 -4.84 -1.67
N ARG A 109 11.46 -4.93 -1.31
CA ARG A 109 10.36 -5.47 -2.12
C ARG A 109 9.24 -4.45 -2.18
N PHE A 110 8.61 -4.33 -3.34
CA PHE A 110 7.46 -3.46 -3.59
C PHE A 110 6.24 -4.37 -3.73
N LEU A 111 5.41 -4.41 -2.69
CA LEU A 111 4.26 -5.29 -2.60
C LEU A 111 3.01 -4.46 -2.87
N LEU A 112 2.46 -4.57 -4.07
CA LEU A 112 1.27 -3.82 -4.46
C LEU A 112 0.03 -4.45 -3.80
N PHE A 113 -0.74 -3.62 -3.11
CA PHE A 113 -1.98 -4.01 -2.44
C PHE A 113 -3.19 -3.43 -3.18
N GLY A 114 -3.05 -2.21 -3.71
CA GLY A 114 -4.10 -1.49 -4.40
C GLY A 114 -4.60 -2.21 -5.65
N HIS A 115 -5.83 -2.72 -5.63
CA HIS A 115 -6.37 -3.49 -6.74
C HIS A 115 -6.66 -2.64 -7.98
N ALA A 116 -7.10 -1.39 -7.83
CA ALA A 116 -7.21 -0.47 -8.96
C ALA A 116 -5.86 -0.06 -9.54
N SER A 117 -4.79 0.01 -8.75
CA SER A 117 -3.44 0.26 -9.28
C SER A 117 -3.01 -0.85 -10.26
N TYR A 118 -3.39 -2.11 -10.02
CA TYR A 118 -3.13 -3.18 -10.99
C TYR A 118 -3.86 -2.95 -12.31
N ASP A 119 -5.13 -2.54 -12.27
CA ASP A 119 -5.91 -2.22 -13.47
C ASP A 119 -5.32 -1.03 -14.22
N GLN A 120 -4.97 0.05 -13.51
CA GLN A 120 -4.33 1.24 -14.08
C GLN A 120 -2.97 0.93 -14.72
N LEU A 121 -2.22 -0.04 -14.20
CA LEU A 121 -0.94 -0.47 -14.78
C LEU A 121 -1.10 -1.22 -16.11
N ARG A 122 -2.31 -1.64 -16.50
CA ARG A 122 -2.57 -2.19 -17.84
C ARG A 122 -2.49 -1.13 -18.93
N THR A 123 -2.82 0.12 -18.60
CA THR A 123 -2.70 1.29 -19.50
C THR A 123 -2.16 2.48 -18.68
N PRO A 124 -0.86 2.47 -18.32
CA PRO A 124 -0.31 3.42 -17.37
C PRO A 124 -0.28 4.84 -17.93
N PHE A 125 -0.41 5.83 -17.04
CA PHE A 125 -0.34 7.25 -17.38
C PHE A 125 0.68 7.99 -16.49
N GLY A 126 1.18 9.12 -16.98
CA GLY A 126 2.14 9.95 -16.26
C GLY A 126 1.58 10.44 -14.92
N GLY A 127 2.35 10.23 -13.85
CA GLY A 127 1.94 10.59 -12.48
C GLY A 127 1.10 9.55 -11.74
N LEU A 128 0.96 8.34 -12.30
CA LEU A 128 0.39 7.19 -11.60
C LEU A 128 1.20 6.87 -10.33
N CYS A 129 0.56 7.01 -9.16
CA CYS A 129 1.19 6.85 -7.86
C CYS A 129 0.42 5.86 -6.97
N ALA A 130 1.17 5.00 -6.28
CA ALA A 130 0.65 4.24 -5.16
C ALA A 130 0.65 5.07 -3.86
N LYS A 131 0.01 4.52 -2.85
CA LYS A 131 -0.05 5.02 -1.47
C LYS A 131 0.76 4.08 -0.59
N ALA A 132 2.03 4.40 -0.48
CA ALA A 132 3.03 3.53 0.10
C ALA A 132 3.10 3.65 1.63
N LEU A 133 3.21 2.49 2.27
CA LEU A 133 3.74 2.32 3.62
C LEU A 133 5.18 1.81 3.52
N TYR A 134 6.09 2.39 4.29
CA TYR A 134 7.48 1.94 4.35
C TYR A 134 7.70 1.09 5.60
N LEU A 135 8.09 -0.17 5.43
CA LEU A 135 8.28 -1.11 6.53
C LEU A 135 9.71 -1.64 6.58
N VAL A 136 10.44 -1.30 7.64
CA VAL A 136 11.79 -1.79 7.88
C VAL A 136 11.72 -3.08 8.68
N VAL A 137 12.24 -4.16 8.11
CA VAL A 137 12.31 -5.48 8.73
C VAL A 137 13.76 -5.88 9.02
N PRO A 138 14.00 -6.73 10.04
CA PRO A 138 15.29 -7.38 10.21
C PRO A 138 15.70 -8.18 8.98
N LYS A 139 17.00 -8.29 8.73
CA LYS A 139 17.54 -9.07 7.60
C LYS A 139 17.09 -10.54 7.65
N THR A 140 16.98 -11.12 8.84
CA THR A 140 16.48 -12.47 9.06
C THR A 140 15.05 -12.68 8.56
N ILE A 141 14.18 -11.66 8.69
CA ILE A 141 12.82 -11.68 8.15
C ILE A 141 12.84 -11.47 6.64
N PHE A 142 13.61 -10.50 6.15
CA PHE A 142 13.69 -10.19 4.72
C PHE A 142 14.23 -11.33 3.86
N GLN A 143 15.11 -12.16 4.42
CA GLN A 143 15.74 -13.30 3.73
C GLN A 143 14.92 -14.60 3.81
N ARG A 144 13.77 -14.59 4.49
CA ARG A 144 12.83 -15.74 4.44
C ARG A 144 12.32 -15.95 3.01
N PRO A 145 11.79 -17.15 2.70
CA PRO A 145 11.04 -17.37 1.48
C PRO A 145 9.97 -16.29 1.26
N PHE A 146 9.68 -15.98 -0.01
CA PHE A 146 8.83 -14.85 -0.35
C PHE A 146 7.43 -14.98 0.25
N GLU A 147 6.89 -16.19 0.29
CA GLU A 147 5.57 -16.53 0.83
C GLU A 147 5.51 -16.25 2.34
N VAL A 148 6.59 -16.55 3.05
CA VAL A 148 6.71 -16.26 4.49
C VAL A 148 6.81 -14.75 4.73
N LEU A 149 7.62 -14.04 3.94
CA LEU A 149 7.69 -12.57 4.01
C LEU A 149 6.32 -11.94 3.71
N MET A 150 5.59 -12.46 2.73
CA MET A 150 4.24 -12.01 2.39
C MET A 150 3.26 -12.22 3.55
N ALA A 151 3.24 -13.42 4.16
CA ALA A 151 2.39 -13.70 5.31
C ALA A 151 2.69 -12.79 6.51
N HIS A 152 3.98 -12.45 6.72
CA HIS A 152 4.42 -11.50 7.74
C HIS A 152 3.93 -10.07 7.46
N VAL A 153 4.02 -9.62 6.21
CA VAL A 153 3.53 -8.29 5.81
C VAL A 153 2.00 -8.23 5.89
N ASP A 154 1.29 -9.28 5.48
CA ASP A 154 -0.16 -9.40 5.61
C ASP A 154 -0.60 -9.30 7.07
N ALA A 155 0.05 -10.05 7.98
CA ALA A 155 -0.21 -9.97 9.41
C ALA A 155 0.04 -8.57 9.98
N TRP A 156 1.14 -7.92 9.58
CA TRP A 156 1.46 -6.56 10.01
C TRP A 156 0.44 -5.52 9.53
N LEU A 157 0.02 -5.59 8.26
CA LEU A 157 -1.06 -4.74 7.72
C LEU A 157 -2.39 -4.99 8.44
N ALA A 158 -2.71 -6.24 8.73
CA ALA A 158 -3.93 -6.59 9.46
C ALA A 158 -3.96 -5.95 10.86
N GLN A 159 -2.84 -5.92 11.57
CA GLN A 159 -2.73 -5.22 12.85
C GLN A 159 -2.88 -3.71 12.68
N LEU A 160 -2.19 -3.12 11.69
CA LEU A 160 -2.29 -1.68 11.41
C LEU A 160 -3.72 -1.24 11.12
N PHE A 161 -4.45 -1.98 10.28
CA PHE A 161 -5.84 -1.64 9.93
C PHE A 161 -6.85 -2.05 10.98
N GLY A 162 -6.56 -3.09 11.76
CA GLY A 162 -7.41 -3.57 12.85
C GLY A 162 -7.32 -2.71 14.11
N ASP A 163 -6.24 -1.96 14.30
CA ASP A 163 -6.08 -1.07 15.46
C ASP A 163 -7.07 0.10 15.40
N THR A 164 -8.09 0.03 16.25
CA THR A 164 -9.14 1.04 16.32
C THR A 164 -8.74 2.30 17.08
N SER A 165 -7.66 2.23 17.88
CA SER A 165 -7.12 3.35 18.65
C SER A 165 -6.26 4.29 17.80
N THR A 166 -5.70 3.79 16.70
CA THR A 166 -4.91 4.60 15.77
C THR A 166 -5.80 5.45 14.89
N ALA A 167 -5.55 6.76 14.89
CA ALA A 167 -6.16 7.71 13.96
C ALA A 167 -5.51 7.59 12.58
N LEU A 168 -6.10 6.78 11.69
CA LEU A 168 -5.65 6.63 10.31
C LEU A 168 -6.19 7.76 9.43
N ALA A 169 -5.33 8.33 8.59
CA ALA A 169 -5.70 9.35 7.61
C ALA A 169 -4.93 9.15 6.30
N PRO A 170 -5.44 9.62 5.15
CA PRO A 170 -4.76 9.52 3.85
C PRO A 170 -3.32 10.07 3.85
N SER A 171 -3.02 11.06 4.70
CA SER A 171 -1.69 11.64 4.85
C SER A 171 -0.66 10.71 5.47
N ALA A 172 -1.09 9.57 6.05
CA ALA A 172 -0.19 8.55 6.56
C ALA A 172 0.53 7.78 5.43
N PHE A 173 0.01 7.84 4.20
CA PHE A 173 0.56 7.10 3.06
C PHE A 173 1.38 8.02 2.14
N ALA A 174 2.58 7.55 1.77
CA ALA A 174 3.44 8.29 0.86
C ALA A 174 2.98 8.13 -0.59
N PRO A 175 2.87 9.21 -1.39
CA PRO A 175 2.73 9.03 -2.83
C PRO A 175 4.03 8.44 -3.40
N LEU A 176 3.94 7.29 -4.07
CA LEU A 176 5.08 6.62 -4.70
C LEU A 176 4.83 6.46 -6.21
N PRO A 177 5.59 7.12 -7.10
CA PRO A 177 5.42 6.99 -8.54
C PRO A 177 5.67 5.55 -9.02
N LEU A 178 4.62 4.85 -9.45
CA LEU A 178 4.71 3.44 -9.83
C LEU A 178 5.64 3.23 -11.02
N LEU A 179 5.55 4.10 -12.02
CA LEU A 179 6.38 4.05 -13.23
C LEU A 179 7.84 4.42 -12.97
N GLY A 180 8.17 4.91 -11.77
CA GLY A 180 9.53 5.15 -11.31
C GLY A 180 10.22 3.92 -10.75
N ILE A 181 9.46 2.91 -10.31
CA ILE A 181 10.00 1.69 -9.70
C ILE A 181 10.79 0.93 -10.77
N PRO A 182 12.05 0.57 -10.49
CA PRO A 182 12.88 -0.17 -11.44
C PRO A 182 12.18 -1.39 -12.03
N GLY A 183 12.13 -1.47 -13.36
CA GLY A 183 11.54 -2.60 -14.09
C GLY A 183 10.05 -2.49 -14.40
N VAL A 184 9.33 -1.51 -13.85
CA VAL A 184 7.90 -1.29 -14.15
C VAL A 184 7.68 -0.62 -15.50
N ALA A 185 8.46 0.41 -15.82
CA ALA A 185 8.40 1.12 -17.09
C ALA A 185 9.74 1.00 -17.83
N ARG A 186 9.70 0.78 -19.15
CA ARG A 186 10.92 0.63 -19.96
C ARG A 186 11.73 1.93 -19.98
N GLU A 187 11.03 3.06 -19.96
CA GLU A 187 11.56 4.42 -20.02
C GLU A 187 12.40 4.76 -18.79
N ASN A 188 12.20 4.07 -17.66
CA ASN A 188 12.94 4.31 -16.43
C ASN A 188 14.35 3.71 -16.39
N ALA A 189 14.83 3.20 -17.53
CA ALA A 189 16.17 2.67 -17.73
C ALA A 189 17.23 3.76 -17.98
N VAL A 190 16.85 5.05 -18.07
CA VAL A 190 17.78 6.17 -18.26
C VAL A 190 17.61 7.22 -17.16
N ARG A 191 18.72 7.86 -16.76
CA ARG A 191 18.75 8.90 -15.72
C ARG A 191 17.75 10.03 -15.98
N ALA A 192 17.71 10.53 -17.20
CA ALA A 192 16.90 11.70 -17.59
C ALA A 192 15.40 11.50 -17.37
N TYR A 193 14.91 10.25 -17.33
CA TYR A 193 13.51 9.94 -17.02
C TYR A 193 13.09 10.50 -15.65
N TYR A 194 13.99 10.44 -14.66
CA TYR A 194 13.72 10.90 -13.30
C TYR A 194 13.72 12.42 -13.14
N ALA A 195 14.08 13.18 -14.19
CA ALA A 195 14.03 14.64 -14.19
C ALA A 195 12.63 15.21 -14.49
N ASP A 196 11.67 14.40 -14.95
CA ASP A 196 10.31 14.87 -15.24
C ASP A 196 9.54 15.14 -13.94
N ALA A 197 9.53 16.41 -13.52
CA ALA A 197 8.84 16.87 -12.32
C ALA A 197 7.31 16.72 -12.37
N ARG A 198 6.69 16.45 -13.53
CA ARG A 198 5.24 16.17 -13.63
C ARG A 198 4.92 14.80 -13.04
N GLN A 199 5.85 13.86 -13.19
CA GLN A 199 5.78 12.49 -12.65
C GLN A 199 6.49 12.39 -11.29
N PHE A 200 7.70 12.94 -11.17
CA PHE A 200 8.57 12.87 -10.00
C PHE A 200 8.49 14.17 -9.19
N ARG A 201 7.30 14.46 -8.67
CA ARG A 201 7.03 15.73 -7.97
C ARG A 201 7.82 15.82 -6.65
N PRO A 202 8.45 16.96 -6.33
CA PRO A 202 9.09 17.15 -5.03
C PRO A 202 8.06 17.13 -3.89
N LEU A 203 8.53 16.89 -2.66
CA LEU A 203 7.66 16.81 -1.48
C LEU A 203 6.91 18.14 -1.22
N GLY A 204 7.60 19.27 -1.43
CA GLY A 204 7.08 20.59 -1.12
C GLY A 204 6.98 20.83 0.38
N ARG A 205 5.85 21.37 0.85
CA ARG A 205 5.58 21.66 2.27
C ARG A 205 4.97 20.47 3.05
N ARG A 206 4.85 19.30 2.42
CA ARG A 206 4.26 18.12 3.07
C ARG A 206 5.24 17.53 4.07
N THR A 207 4.73 17.01 5.18
CA THR A 207 5.52 16.17 6.09
C THR A 207 5.83 14.84 5.39
N PRO A 208 7.07 14.34 5.42
CA PRO A 208 7.38 13.00 4.94
C PRO A 208 6.53 11.95 5.66
N ALA A 209 6.04 10.96 4.92
CA ALA A 209 5.34 9.83 5.52
C ALA A 209 6.26 9.07 6.50
N PRO A 210 5.71 8.46 7.56
CA PRO A 210 6.49 7.71 8.53
C PRO A 210 7.17 6.48 7.89
N VAL A 211 8.31 6.10 8.45
CA VAL A 211 8.95 4.81 8.19
C VAL A 211 8.69 3.92 9.41
N HIS A 212 7.94 2.85 9.19
CA HIS A 212 7.57 1.90 10.23
C HIS A 212 8.72 0.95 10.50
N LEU A 213 8.92 0.62 11.78
CA LEU A 213 9.84 -0.42 12.20
C LEU A 213 9.02 -1.68 12.52
N TRP A 214 9.57 -2.82 12.16
CA TRP A 214 9.04 -4.11 12.53
C TRP A 214 8.99 -4.26 14.06
N SER A 215 7.80 -4.50 14.60
CA SER A 215 7.62 -4.96 15.98
C SER A 215 7.37 -6.47 15.95
N GLY A 216 8.26 -7.24 16.58
CA GLY A 216 8.22 -8.71 16.59
C GLY A 216 6.92 -9.32 17.15
N ALA A 217 6.13 -8.54 17.89
CA ALA A 217 4.83 -8.95 18.43
C ALA A 217 3.83 -9.43 17.36
N ALA A 218 4.05 -9.10 16.08
CA ALA A 218 3.16 -9.52 15.01
C ALA A 218 3.33 -10.97 14.55
N VAL A 219 4.47 -11.62 14.85
CA VAL A 219 4.90 -12.82 14.12
C VAL A 219 5.89 -13.69 14.92
N GLU A 220 5.52 -14.12 16.12
CA GLU A 220 6.20 -15.26 16.75
C GLU A 220 5.40 -16.57 16.63
N ALA A 221 4.26 -16.55 15.92
CA ALA A 221 3.33 -17.67 15.81
C ALA A 221 3.02 -18.12 14.37
N LEU A 222 3.87 -17.76 13.39
CA LEU A 222 3.87 -18.31 12.03
C LEU A 222 5.12 -19.17 11.82
#